data_AF-A0A0A8ZKR6-F1
#
_entry.id   AF-A0A0A8ZKR6-F1
#
_cell.length_a   1.000
_cell.length_b   1.000
_cell.length_c   1.000
_cell.angle_alpha   90.00
_cell.angle_beta   90.00
_cell.angle_gamma   90.00
#
_symmetry.space_group_name_H-M   'P 1'
#
loop_
_entity.id
_entity.type
_entity.pdbx_description
1 polymer ?
#
loop_
_entity_poly.entity_id
_entity_poly.type
_entity_poly.pdbx_seq_one_letter_code
_entity_poly.pdbx_strand_id
1 'polypeptide(L)'
;MATFFSLTAPMGIALGIAITSSYSKHSSTALVVEGVFNSAAAGILIYMSLVDLLAADFNNPKLQTNMKLQLATYIALFLGAGLMSLLAKWA
;
A
#
# COMPACT_ATOMS: atom_id res chain seq x y z
N MET A 1 0.97 10.74 19.13
CA MET A 1 1.10 10.17 17.77
C MET A 1 -0.21 10.14 16.98
N ALA A 2 -1.32 9.63 17.52
CA ALA A 2 -2.56 9.40 16.74
C ALA A 2 -3.15 10.65 16.07
N THR A 3 -3.17 11.80 16.75
CA THR A 3 -3.72 13.05 16.21
C THR A 3 -2.93 13.58 15.01
N PHE A 4 -1.60 13.52 15.07
CA PHE A 4 -0.74 13.90 13.95
C PHE A 4 -0.90 12.95 12.77
N PHE A 5 -0.93 11.64 13.01
CA PHE A 5 -1.11 10.64 11.95
C PHE A 5 -2.47 10.78 11.25
N SER A 6 -3.55 10.98 12.01
CA SER A 6 -4.90 11.18 11.47
C SER A 6 -5.10 12.54 10.79
N LEU A 7 -4.28 13.55 11.08
CA LEU A 7 -4.35 14.87 10.42
C LEU A 7 -3.51 14.92 9.13
N THR A 8 -2.36 14.23 9.11
CA THR A 8 -1.48 14.21 7.93
C THR A 8 -2.15 13.57 6.71
N ALA A 9 -2.98 12.53 6.90
CA ALA A 9 -3.71 11.88 5.81
C ALA A 9 -4.71 12.83 5.08
N PRO A 10 -5.67 13.48 5.78
CA PRO A 10 -6.58 14.43 5.14
C PRO A 10 -5.88 15.68 4.62
N MET A 11 -4.81 16.15 5.28
CA MET A 11 -3.99 17.26 4.75
C MET A 11 -3.29 16.88 3.44
N GLY A 12 -2.73 15.68 3.34
CA GLY A 12 -2.09 15.18 2.13
C GLY A 12 -3.09 15.05 0.97
N ILE A 13 -4.29 14.53 1.24
CA ILE A 13 -5.37 14.43 0.25
C ILE A 13 -5.81 15.82 -0.23
N ALA A 14 -5.99 16.77 0.70
CA ALA A 14 -6.39 18.14 0.37
C ALA A 14 -5.35 18.85 -0.51
N LEU A 15 -4.05 18.70 -0.20
CA LEU A 15 -2.96 19.21 -1.03
C LEU A 15 -2.94 18.54 -2.41
N GLY A 16 -3.15 17.22 -2.49
CA GLY A 16 -3.24 16.49 -3.76
C GLY A 16 -4.36 17.00 -4.67
N ILE A 17 -5.55 17.28 -4.09
CA ILE A 17 -6.69 17.86 -4.82
C ILE A 17 -6.37 19.30 -5.28
N ALA A 18 -5.75 20.12 -4.43
CA ALA A 18 -5.38 21.49 -4.77
C ALA A 18 -4.37 21.56 -5.93
N ILE A 19 -3.38 20.68 -5.95
CA ILE A 19 -2.38 20.58 -7.03
C ILE A 19 -3.04 20.06 -8.31
N THR A 20 -3.91 19.05 -8.20
CA THR A 20 -4.66 18.49 -9.34
C THR A 20 -5.60 19.52 -9.98
N SER A 21 -6.17 20.44 -9.20
CA SER A 21 -7.03 21.52 -9.72
C SER A 21 -6.27 22.55 -10.57
N SER A 22 -4.94 22.67 -10.41
CA SER A 22 -4.11 23.62 -11.15
C SER A 22 -3.49 23.02 -12.42
N TYR A 23 -3.48 21.68 -12.54
CA TYR A 23 -2.97 20.97 -13.72
C TYR A 23 -4.11 20.60 -14.68
N SER A 24 -3.96 20.91 -15.97
CA SER A 24 -4.89 20.44 -16.99
C SER A 24 -4.77 18.91 -17.14
N LYS A 25 -5.91 18.20 -17.11
CA LYS A 25 -6.06 16.73 -17.05
C LYS A 25 -5.36 15.91 -18.17
N HIS A 26 -4.71 16.55 -19.13
CA HIS A 26 -4.11 15.91 -20.31
C HIS A 26 -2.67 16.37 -20.62
N SER A 27 -2.01 17.10 -19.72
CA SER A 27 -0.59 17.45 -19.92
C SER A 27 0.31 16.25 -19.61
N SER A 28 1.20 15.87 -20.54
CA SER A 28 2.18 14.79 -20.35
C SER A 28 3.01 14.95 -19.07
N THR A 29 3.22 16.19 -18.63
CA THR A 29 3.93 16.52 -17.39
C THR A 29 3.19 16.01 -16.14
N ALA A 30 1.86 16.03 -16.12
CA ALA A 30 1.06 15.57 -14.98
C ALA A 30 1.16 14.05 -14.81
N LEU A 31 1.06 13.31 -15.92
CA LEU A 31 1.23 11.84 -15.94
C LEU A 31 2.62 11.41 -15.46
N VAL A 32 3.67 12.15 -15.83
CA VAL A 32 5.04 11.84 -15.38
C VAL A 32 5.17 12.06 -13.87
N VAL A 33 4.67 13.18 -13.34
CA VAL A 33 4.74 13.47 -11.90
C VAL A 33 3.91 12.48 -11.09
N GLU A 34 2.69 12.16 -11.55
CA GLU A 34 1.84 11.15 -10.95
C GLU A 34 2.51 9.77 -10.96
N GLY A 35 3.10 9.36 -12.09
CA GLY A 35 3.81 8.10 -12.23
C GLY A 35 5.02 7.98 -11.28
N VAL A 36 5.80 9.05 -11.12
CA VAL A 36 6.93 9.09 -10.18
C VAL A 36 6.44 8.99 -8.74
N PHE A 37 5.42 9.76 -8.37
CA PHE A 37 4.89 9.75 -7.00
C PHE A 37 4.23 8.41 -6.65
N ASN A 38 3.48 7.83 -7.60
CA ASN A 38 2.87 6.51 -7.45
C ASN A 38 3.92 5.40 -7.33
N SER A 39 5.01 5.48 -8.10
CA SER A 39 6.13 4.53 -8.00
C SER A 39 6.85 4.61 -6.65
N ALA A 40 7.08 5.82 -6.14
CA ALA A 40 7.64 6.02 -4.80
C ALA A 40 6.72 5.47 -3.70
N ALA A 41 5.41 5.72 -3.80
CA ALA A 41 4.41 5.19 -2.87
C ALA A 41 4.36 3.66 -2.89
N ALA A 42 4.37 3.06 -4.09
CA ALA A 42 4.40 1.61 -4.26
C ALA A 42 5.65 0.98 -3.61
N GLY A 43 6.82 1.60 -3.74
CA GLY A 43 8.05 1.14 -3.09
C GLY A 43 7.94 1.10 -1.56
N ILE A 44 7.35 2.12 -0.95
CA ILE A 44 7.13 2.19 0.51
C ILE A 44 6.14 1.10 0.95
N LEU A 45 5.04 0.93 0.21
CA LEU A 45 4.06 -0.11 0.51
C LEU A 45 4.65 -1.52 0.43
N ILE A 46 5.50 -1.79 -0.57
CA ILE A 46 6.21 -3.08 -0.68
C ILE A 46 7.12 -3.28 0.54
N TYR A 47 7.89 -2.27 0.95
CA TYR A 47 8.75 -2.36 2.13
C TYR A 47 7.95 -2.68 3.40
N MET A 48 6.87 -1.93 3.68
CA MET A 48 6.00 -2.19 4.83
C MET A 48 5.38 -3.60 4.78
N SER A 49 4.94 -4.04 3.59
CA SER A 49 4.33 -5.36 3.42
C SER A 49 5.33 -6.49 3.69
N LEU A 50 6.54 -6.39 3.16
CA LEU A 50 7.53 -7.47 3.25
C LEU A 50 8.32 -7.45 4.57
N VAL A 51 8.71 -6.26 5.04
CA VAL A 51 9.63 -6.11 6.16
C VAL A 51 8.87 -5.92 7.47
N ASP A 52 7.89 -5.02 7.52
CA ASP A 52 7.20 -4.71 8.78
C ASP A 52 6.11 -5.73 9.11
N LEU A 53 5.34 -6.17 8.10
CA LEU A 53 4.26 -7.15 8.30
C LEU A 53 4.78 -8.58 8.19
N LEU A 54 5.32 -8.96 7.02
CA LEU A 54 5.60 -10.35 6.72
C LEU A 54 6.77 -10.92 7.55
N ALA A 55 7.83 -10.15 7.77
CA ALA A 55 8.94 -10.59 8.60
C ALA A 55 8.56 -10.72 10.10
N ALA A 56 7.69 -9.83 10.60
CA ALA A 56 7.17 -9.92 11.97
C ALA A 56 6.25 -11.14 12.16
N ASP A 57 5.42 -11.46 11.17
CA ASP A 57 4.60 -12.67 11.18
C ASP A 57 5.46 -13.95 11.12
N PHE A 58 6.48 -14.03 10.25
CA PHE A 58 7.32 -15.24 10.15
C PHE A 58 8.29 -15.46 11.32
N ASN A 59 8.69 -14.39 12.02
CA ASN A 59 9.57 -14.49 13.19
C ASN A 59 8.80 -14.79 14.49
N ASN A 60 7.47 -14.90 14.43
CA ASN A 60 6.67 -15.23 15.61
C ASN A 60 6.78 -16.74 15.93
N PRO A 61 7.26 -17.14 17.12
CA PRO A 61 7.49 -18.55 17.47
C PRO A 61 6.21 -19.40 17.48
N LYS A 62 5.03 -18.77 17.58
CA LYS A 62 3.70 -19.41 17.49
C LYS A 62 3.33 -19.88 16.07
N LEU A 63 3.84 -19.19 15.05
CA LEU A 63 3.64 -19.53 13.64
C LEU A 63 4.60 -20.66 13.20
N GLN A 64 5.83 -20.66 13.71
CA GLN A 64 6.84 -21.69 13.40
C GLN A 64 6.51 -23.06 14.00
N THR A 65 5.81 -23.12 15.13
CA THR A 65 5.42 -24.40 15.77
C THR A 65 4.22 -25.06 15.11
N ASN A 66 3.39 -24.32 14.37
CA ASN A 66 2.15 -24.81 13.80
C ASN A 66 2.15 -24.67 12.27
N MET A 67 2.63 -25.70 11.54
CA MET A 67 2.62 -25.71 10.07
C MET A 67 1.24 -25.41 9.47
N LYS A 68 0.15 -25.80 10.14
CA LYS A 68 -1.23 -25.49 9.71
C LYS A 68 -1.53 -23.98 9.74
N LEU A 69 -1.02 -23.27 10.75
CA LEU A 69 -1.21 -21.83 10.90
C LEU A 69 -0.35 -21.08 9.88
N GLN A 70 0.89 -21.53 9.66
CA GLN A 70 1.76 -20.95 8.64
C GLN A 70 1.17 -21.10 7.24
N LEU A 71 0.62 -22.28 6.90
CA LEU A 71 -0.08 -22.48 5.62
C LEU A 71 -1.31 -21.58 5.49
N ALA A 72 -2.09 -21.43 6.56
CA ALA A 72 -3.26 -20.54 6.57
C ALA A 72 -2.88 -19.07 6.33
N THR A 73 -1.78 -18.57 6.93
CA THR A 73 -1.28 -17.21 6.71
C THR A 73 -0.81 -17.01 5.27
N TYR A 74 -0.10 -17.98 4.68
CA TYR A 74 0.26 -17.93 3.26
C TYR A 74 -0.96 -17.90 2.35
N ILE A 75 -1.96 -18.76 2.60
CA ILE A 75 -3.20 -18.79 1.82
C ILE A 75 -3.92 -17.46 1.96
N ALA A 76 -4.04 -16.90 3.16
CA ALA A 76 -4.66 -15.61 3.40
C ALA A 76 -3.93 -14.46 2.67
N LEU A 77 -2.59 -14.50 2.64
CA LEU A 77 -1.77 -13.52 1.94
C LEU A 77 -1.95 -13.60 0.41
N PHE A 78 -1.91 -14.81 -0.16
CA PHE A 78 -2.17 -15.01 -1.59
C PHE A 78 -3.62 -14.68 -1.97
N LEU A 79 -4.58 -14.98 -1.10
CA LEU A 79 -5.98 -14.62 -1.31
C LEU A 79 -6.15 -13.09 -1.28
N GLY A 80 -5.52 -12.41 -0.32
CA GLY A 80 -5.54 -10.94 -0.24
C GLY A 80 -4.91 -10.27 -1.47
N ALA A 81 -3.74 -10.75 -1.91
CA ALA A 81 -3.11 -10.27 -3.13
C ALA A 81 -3.94 -10.56 -4.39
N GLY A 82 -4.55 -11.74 -4.46
CA GLY A 82 -5.44 -12.13 -5.56
C GLY A 82 -6.70 -11.26 -5.63
N LEU A 83 -7.32 -10.96 -4.48
CA LEU A 83 -8.48 -10.06 -4.39
C LEU A 83 -8.12 -8.63 -4.80
N MET A 84 -6.96 -8.11 -4.39
CA MET A 84 -6.50 -6.78 -4.79
C MET A 84 -6.17 -6.70 -6.29
N SER A 85 -5.61 -7.77 -6.88
CA SER A 85 -5.38 -7.87 -8.33
C SER A 85 -6.69 -7.92 -9.13
N LEU A 86 -7.71 -8.62 -8.61
CA LEU A 86 -9.05 -8.63 -9.19
C LEU A 86 -9.66 -7.23 -9.16
N LEU A 87 -9.58 -6.51 -8.04
CA LEU A 87 -10.07 -5.12 -7.95
C LEU A 87 -9.33 -4.20 -8.92
N ALA A 88 -8.01 -4.35 -9.07
CA ALA A 88 -7.21 -3.53 -9.98
C ALA A 88 -7.59 -3.70 -11.47
N LYS A 89 -8.15 -4.84 -11.88
CA LYS A 89 -8.70 -5.00 -13.24
C LYS A 89 -10.04 -4.28 -13.46
N TRP A 90 -10.76 -3.99 -12.39
CA TRP A 90 -12.09 -3.37 -12.42
C TRP A 90 -12.07 -1.90 -11.98
N ALA A 91 -10.91 -1.40 -11.54
CA ALA A 91 -10.64 0.00 -11.22
C ALA A 91 -10.08 0.73 -12.46
#